data_AF-A0A1F2RI93-F1
#
_entry.id   AF-A0A1F2RI93-F1
#
_cell.length_a   1.000
_cell.length_b   1.000
_cell.length_c   1.000
_cell.angle_alpha   90.00
_cell.angle_beta   90.00
_cell.angle_gamma   90.00
#
_symmetry.space_group_name_H-M   'P 1'
#
loop_
_entity.id
_entity.type
_entity.pdbx_description
1 polymer ?
#
loop_
_entity_poly.entity_id
_entity_poly.type
_entity_poly.pdbx_seq_one_letter_code
_entity_poly.pdbx_strand_id
1 'polypeptide(L)' 'MTRMKKLESPVTLFAAIEAEQHEALRTIAFQERRSIADIVRQAIDQFIDRHGKPARTTKPERMKVTSVRV' A
#
# COMPACT_ATOMS: atom_id res chain seq x y z
N MET A 1 15.06 11.69 -16.38
CA MET A 1 14.19 12.32 -15.35
C MET A 1 12.84 11.64 -15.39
N THR A 2 12.61 10.64 -14.55
CA THR A 2 11.35 9.88 -14.51
C THR A 2 10.24 10.84 -14.06
N ARG A 3 9.30 11.16 -14.96
CA ARG A 3 8.18 12.06 -14.65
C ARG A 3 7.48 11.53 -13.39
N MET A 4 7.34 12.37 -12.37
CA MET A 4 6.43 12.12 -11.25
C MET A 4 5.04 11.86 -11.85
N LYS A 5 4.61 10.60 -11.90
CA LYS A 5 3.23 10.27 -12.24
C LYS A 5 2.36 10.92 -11.17
N LYS A 6 1.49 11.83 -11.57
CA LYS A 6 0.44 12.35 -10.67
C LYS A 6 -0.37 11.15 -10.21
N LEU A 7 -0.54 11.01 -8.90
CA LEU A 7 -1.40 9.99 -8.32
C LEU A 7 -2.85 10.44 -8.51
N GLU A 8 -3.69 9.59 -9.10
CA GLU A 8 -5.12 9.85 -9.30
C GLU A 8 -5.89 9.90 -7.97
N SER A 9 -5.46 9.13 -6.98
CA SER A 9 -6.08 9.05 -5.65
C SER A 9 -5.01 8.84 -4.58
N PRO A 10 -4.30 9.91 -4.16
CA PRO A 10 -3.21 9.79 -3.20
C PRO A 10 -3.73 9.46 -1.80
N VAL A 11 -3.10 8.49 -1.15
CA VAL A 11 -3.32 8.14 0.26
C VAL A 11 -1.98 8.25 0.98
N THR A 12 -1.97 8.89 2.15
CA THR A 12 -0.77 8.98 3.00
C THR A 12 -0.66 7.73 3.85
N LEU A 13 0.51 7.07 3.80
CA LEU A 13 0.84 5.91 4.63
C LEU A 13 1.69 6.36 5.82
N PHE A 14 1.26 6.01 7.02
CA PHE A 14 2.05 6.11 8.24
C PHE A 14 2.31 4.70 8.77
N ALA A 15 3.57 4.38 9.05
CA ALA A 15 3.97 3.10 9.59
C ALA A 15 5.10 3.28 10.60
N ALA A 16 5.01 2.61 11.73
CA ALA A 16 6.14 2.43 12.63
C ALA A 16 7.00 1.28 12.08
N ILE A 17 8.28 1.55 11.88
CA ILE A 17 9.28 0.59 11.39
C ILE A 17 10.53 0.69 12.27
N GLU A 18 11.37 -0.34 12.21
CA GLU A 18 12.63 -0.33 12.95
C GLU A 18 13.58 0.75 12.41
N ALA A 19 14.43 1.29 13.29
CA ALA A 19 15.39 2.33 12.92
C ALA A 19 16.34 1.86 11.79
N GLU A 20 16.79 0.61 11.85
CA GLU A 20 17.65 0.01 10.82
C GLU A 20 16.95 -0.05 9.45
N GLN A 21 15.64 -0.32 9.43
CA GLN A 21 14.84 -0.36 8.21
C GLN A 21 14.73 1.05 7.60
N HIS A 22 14.53 2.07 8.44
CA HIS A 22 14.50 3.46 8.01
C HIS A 22 15.85 3.89 7.40
N GLU A 23 16.97 3.56 8.05
CA GLU A 23 18.31 3.90 7.55
C GLU A 23 18.65 3.19 6.23
N ALA A 24 18.25 1.92 6.10
CA ALA A 24 18.38 1.20 4.84
C ALA A 24 17.61 1.89 3.71
N LEU A 25 16.35 2.28 3.94
CA LEU A 25 15.54 3.02 2.97
C LEU A 25 16.18 4.36 2.58
N ARG A 26 16.72 5.10 3.56
CA ARG A 26 17.41 6.38 3.32
C ARG A 26 18.65 6.19 2.45
N THR A 27 19.43 5.15 2.71
CA THR A 27 20.65 4.83 1.96
C THR A 27 20.33 4.49 0.50
N ILE A 28 19.34 3.63 0.28
CA ILE A 28 18.90 3.25 -1.07
C ILE A 28 18.35 4.47 -1.83
N ALA A 29 17.53 5.30 -1.18
CA ALA A 29 17.00 6.53 -1.76
C ALA A 29 18.10 7.48 -2.25
N PHE A 30 19.16 7.62 -1.46
CA PHE A 30 20.31 8.43 -1.83
C PHE A 30 21.07 7.83 -3.03
N GLN A 31 21.37 6.53 -2.99
CA GLN A 31 22.10 5.84 -4.05
C GLN A 31 21.35 5.86 -5.40
N GLU A 32 20.04 5.62 -5.38
CA GLU A 32 19.21 5.60 -6.59
C GLU A 32 18.77 7.00 -7.06
N ARG A 33 19.06 8.06 -6.29
CA ARG A 33 18.56 9.43 -6.53
C ARG A 33 17.03 9.48 -6.68
N ARG A 34 16.32 8.74 -5.82
CA ARG A 34 14.86 8.60 -5.81
C ARG A 34 14.30 8.94 -4.44
N SER A 35 13.02 9.30 -4.38
CA SER A 35 12.36 9.48 -3.09
C SER A 35 12.11 8.12 -2.41
N ILE A 36 12.12 8.09 -1.07
CA ILE A 36 11.72 6.90 -0.30
C ILE A 36 10.32 6.46 -0.73
N ALA A 37 9.41 7.41 -0.99
CA ALA A 37 8.06 7.12 -1.47
C ALA A 37 8.04 6.39 -2.82
N ASP A 38 8.94 6.70 -3.75
CA ASP A 38 9.05 5.99 -5.04
C ASP A 38 9.55 4.56 -4.86
N ILE A 39 10.54 4.35 -3.97
CA ILE A 39 11.10 3.04 -3.66
C ILE A 39 10.03 2.16 -3.00
N VAL A 40 9.33 2.69 -2.00
CA VAL A 40 8.26 1.98 -1.30
C VAL A 40 7.12 1.64 -2.26
N ARG A 41 6.71 2.57 -3.13
CA ARG A 41 5.69 2.28 -4.16
C ARG A 41 6.10 1.12 -5.06
N GLN A 42 7.34 1.13 -5.57
CA GLN A 42 7.84 0.04 -6.39
C GLN A 42 7.91 -1.29 -5.63
N ALA A 43 8.34 -1.28 -4.36
CA ALA A 43 8.38 -2.49 -3.55
C ALA A 43 6.97 -3.07 -3.31
N ILE A 44 5.97 -2.20 -3.07
CA ILE A 44 4.57 -2.60 -2.96
C ILE A 44 4.05 -3.18 -4.28
N ASP A 45 4.32 -2.52 -5.42
CA ASP A 45 3.93 -3.03 -6.74
C ASP A 45 4.50 -4.44 -6.97
N GLN A 46 5.80 -4.62 -6.71
CA GLN A 46 6.45 -5.93 -6.83
C GLN A 46 5.87 -6.98 -5.88
N PHE A 47 5.49 -6.59 -4.67
CA PHE A 47 4.84 -7.50 -3.72
C PHE A 47 3.47 -7.94 -4.22
N ILE A 48 2.65 -7.01 -4.73
CA ILE A 48 1.34 -7.31 -5.31
C ILE A 48 1.48 -8.22 -6.53
N ASP A 49 2.45 -7.96 -7.40
CA ASP A 49 2.69 -8.77 -8.60
C ASP A 49 3.09 -10.21 -8.25
N ARG A 50 3.88 -10.40 -7.18
CA ARG A 50 4.32 -11.73 -6.72
C ARG A 50 3.23 -12.52 -6.01
N HIS A 51 2.40 -11.85 -5.21
CA HIS A 51 1.42 -12.51 -4.32
C HIS A 51 -0.01 -12.49 -4.88
N GLY A 52 -0.22 -11.83 -6.02
CA GLY A 52 -1.55 -11.55 -6.55
C GLY A 52 -2.24 -10.42 -5.77
N LYS A 53 -3.23 -9.78 -6.41
CA LYS A 53 -4.05 -8.78 -5.73
C LYS A 53 -4.81 -9.46 -4.59
N PRO A 54 -4.74 -8.95 -3.33
CA PRO A 54 -5.55 -9.49 -2.26
C PRO A 54 -7.02 -9.38 -2.69
N ALA A 55 -7.75 -10.50 -2.62
CA ALA A 55 -9.18 -10.50 -2.87
C ALA A 55 -9.81 -9.46 -1.93
N ARG A 56 -10.44 -8.42 -2.50
CA ARG A 56 -11.25 -7.48 -1.73
C ARG A 56 -12.35 -8.30 -1.05
N THR A 57 -12.24 -8.54 0.25
CA THR A 57 -13.37 -9.03 1.05
C THR A 57 -14.38 -7.89 1.12
N THR A 58 -15.23 -7.77 0.10
CA THR A 58 -16.50 -7.07 0.23
C THR A 58 -17.30 -7.87 1.25
N LYS A 59 -17.33 -7.41 2.51
CA LYS A 59 -18.29 -7.93 3.49
C LYS A 59 -19.67 -7.89 2.84
N PRO A 60 -20.41 -9.02 2.73
CA PRO A 60 -21.73 -8.98 2.18
C PRO A 60 -22.64 -8.15 3.09
N GLU A 61 -23.44 -7.35 2.41
CA GLU A 61 -24.51 -6.50 2.89
C GLU A 61 -25.38 -7.21 3.95
N ARG A 62 -25.74 -6.46 4.99
CA ARG A 62 -26.48 -6.93 6.17
C ARG A 62 -27.66 -7.84 5.79
N MET A 63 -27.62 -9.06 6.32
CA MET A 63 -28.71 -10.04 6.30
C MET A 63 -29.99 -9.39 6.89
N LYS A 64 -31.03 -9.26 6.07
CA LYS A 64 -32.35 -8.78 6.52
C LYS A 64 -32.91 -9.80 7.51
N VAL A 65 -33.04 -9.40 8.78
CA VAL A 65 -33.76 -10.17 9.79
C VAL A 65 -35.24 -9.98 9.50
N THR A 66 -35.86 -10.94 8.80
CA THR A 66 -37.32 -11.05 8.76
C THR A 66 -37.75 -11.73 10.05
N SER A 67 -38.19 -10.94 11.02
CA SER A 67 -38.82 -11.41 12.25
C SER A 67 -40.13 -12.12 11.90
N VAL A 68 -40.18 -13.44 12.05
CA VAL A 68 -41.44 -14.19 12.04
C VAL A 68 -42.02 -14.12 13.45
N ARG A 69 -43.18 -13.46 13.58
CA ARG A 69 -44.01 -13.52 14.80
C ARG A 69 -44.75 -14.85 14.82
N VAL A 70 -44.67 -15.57 15.93
CA VAL A 70 -45.60 -16.62 16.36
C VAL A 70 -46.31 -16.11 17.60
#